data_AF-A0AAU6WRI7-F1
#
_entry.id   AF-A0AAU6WRI7-F1
#
_cell.length_a   1.000
_cell.length_b   1.000
_cell.length_c   1.000
_cell.angle_alpha   90.00
_cell.angle_beta   90.00
_cell.angle_gamma   90.00
#
_symmetry.space_group_name_H-M   'P 1'
#
loop_
_entity.id
_entity.type
_entity.pdbx_description
1 polymer ?
#
loop_
_entity_poly.entity_id
_entity_poly.type
_entity_poly.pdbx_seq_one_letter_code
_entity_poly.pdbx_strand_id
1 'polypeptide(L)'
;MFTNNDINFEALKRKAYNGRWATLEDGIIPLTAADPDFRMSKEIENGIIEYIKDGYLSYGPFSGIPEFKKAWPNTLMLRKRKLYPGKRTGRKQCRPGNVPDRQIRPESR
;
A
#
# COMPACT_ATOMS: atom_id res chain seq x y z
N MET A 1 -11.93 4.69 17.64
CA MET A 1 -10.91 5.71 17.96
C MET A 1 -9.63 4.96 18.28
N PHE A 2 -8.45 5.48 17.93
CA PHE A 2 -7.18 4.80 18.19
C PHE A 2 -6.81 4.93 19.67
N THR A 3 -6.50 3.80 20.34
CA THR A 3 -6.09 3.80 21.75
C THR A 3 -4.79 3.02 21.94
N ASN A 4 -4.05 3.32 23.01
CA ASN A 4 -2.79 2.62 23.31
C ASN A 4 -3.00 1.10 23.51
N ASN A 5 -4.18 0.71 24.01
CA ASN A 5 -4.54 -0.69 24.21
C ASN A 5 -4.71 -1.47 22.89
N ASP A 6 -4.86 -0.77 21.76
CA ASP A 6 -4.96 -1.40 20.44
C ASP A 6 -3.58 -1.72 19.82
N ILE A 7 -2.49 -1.31 20.49
CA ILE A 7 -1.11 -1.51 20.02
C ILE A 7 -0.59 -2.85 20.54
N ASN A 8 -0.04 -3.66 19.63
CA ASN A 8 0.57 -4.94 19.97
C ASN A 8 2.09 -4.77 20.13
N PHE A 9 2.51 -4.32 21.32
CA PHE A 9 3.93 -4.10 21.64
C PHE A 9 4.77 -5.37 21.50
N GLU A 10 4.24 -6.54 21.88
CA GLU A 10 4.93 -7.82 21.72
C GLU A 10 5.30 -8.12 20.26
N ALA A 11 4.37 -7.87 19.34
CA ALA A 11 4.64 -8.03 17.91
C ALA A 11 5.66 -7.00 17.40
N LEU A 12 5.57 -5.75 17.87
CA LEU A 12 6.48 -4.67 17.46
C LEU A 12 7.91 -4.90 17.97
N LYS A 13 8.08 -5.30 19.23
CA LYS A 13 9.40 -5.66 19.82
C LYS A 13 10.08 -6.83 19.11
N ARG A 14 9.34 -7.66 18.38
CA ARG A 14 9.88 -8.78 17.58
C ARG A 14 10.14 -8.44 16.12
N LYS A 15 9.50 -7.40 15.57
CA LYS A 15 9.46 -7.18 14.10
C LYS A 15 9.97 -5.80 13.66
N ALA A 16 9.88 -4.78 14.51
CA ALA A 16 10.15 -3.39 14.15
C ALA A 16 11.63 -3.02 14.42
N TYR A 17 12.54 -3.50 13.58
CA TYR A 17 13.99 -3.32 13.76
C TYR A 17 14.56 -2.01 13.20
N ASN A 18 13.75 -1.19 12.52
CA ASN A 18 14.21 0.03 11.86
C ASN A 18 14.35 1.21 12.85
N GLY A 19 15.18 1.05 13.89
CA GLY A 19 15.32 2.05 14.97
C GLY A 19 14.05 2.21 15.81
N ARG A 20 13.28 1.13 15.94
CA ARG A 20 11.92 1.10 16.48
C ARG A 20 11.85 0.12 17.65
N TRP A 21 10.65 -0.26 18.07
CA TRP A 21 10.39 -1.04 19.28
C TRP A 21 11.26 -2.30 19.49
N ALA A 22 11.80 -2.92 18.43
CA ALA A 22 12.66 -4.10 18.55
C ALA A 22 14.14 -3.80 18.89
N THR A 23 14.59 -2.56 18.73
CA THR A 23 16.01 -2.17 18.91
C THR A 23 16.26 -1.27 20.10
N LEU A 24 15.21 -0.89 20.83
CA LEU A 24 15.31 0.06 21.94
C LEU A 24 15.12 -0.65 23.27
N GLU A 25 15.71 -0.09 24.32
CA GLU A 25 15.52 -0.54 25.68
C GLU A 25 14.08 -0.26 26.15
N ASP A 26 13.63 -1.03 27.12
CA ASP A 26 12.32 -0.85 27.72
C ASP A 26 12.20 0.54 28.36
N GLY A 27 11.08 1.21 28.08
CA GLY A 27 10.81 2.57 28.55
C GLY A 27 11.20 3.68 27.56
N ILE A 28 11.91 3.36 26.47
CA ILE A 28 12.21 4.32 25.41
C ILE A 28 11.10 4.34 24.37
N ILE A 29 10.57 5.53 24.05
CA ILE A 29 9.54 5.72 23.01
C ILE A 29 10.22 6.06 21.66
N PRO A 30 10.07 5.23 20.61
CA PRO A 30 10.68 5.46 19.30
C PRO A 30 9.94 6.55 18.51
N LEU A 31 10.42 7.79 18.60
CA LEU A 31 9.88 8.95 17.85
C LEU A 31 10.70 9.32 16.61
N THR A 32 11.63 8.45 16.19
CA THR A 32 12.59 8.70 15.10
C THR A 32 12.12 8.20 13.74
N ALA A 33 11.51 7.00 13.66
CA ALA A 33 11.06 6.40 12.41
C ALA A 33 9.54 6.56 12.20
N ALA A 34 9.13 6.78 10.95
CA ALA A 34 7.74 7.05 10.56
C ALA A 34 6.90 5.78 10.30
N ASP A 35 7.22 4.64 10.92
CA ASP A 35 6.40 3.44 10.79
C ASP A 35 5.16 3.54 11.72
N PRO A 36 4.01 2.94 11.35
CA PRO A 36 2.83 2.94 12.22
C PRO A 36 2.98 1.92 13.36
N ASP A 37 2.43 2.26 14.53
CA ASP A 37 2.32 1.33 15.67
C ASP A 37 1.03 0.51 15.64
N PHE A 38 -0.02 1.06 15.01
CA PHE A 38 -1.30 0.38 14.89
C PHE A 38 -1.24 -0.74 13.86
N ARG A 39 -2.02 -1.80 14.12
CA ARG A 39 -2.18 -2.89 13.16
C ARG A 39 -2.78 -2.39 11.86
N MET A 40 -2.37 -3.02 10.77
CA MET A 40 -3.02 -2.86 9.47
C MET A 40 -4.52 -3.19 9.56
N SER A 41 -5.35 -2.57 8.70
CA SER A 41 -6.79 -2.84 8.71
C SER A 41 -7.09 -4.29 8.33
N LYS A 42 -8.21 -4.82 8.83
CA LYS A 42 -8.57 -6.22 8.64
C LYS A 42 -8.83 -6.56 7.17
N GLU A 43 -9.32 -5.60 6.40
CA GLU A 43 -9.56 -5.74 4.96
C GLU A 43 -8.25 -5.95 4.18
N ILE A 44 -7.19 -5.22 4.54
CA ILE A 44 -5.87 -5.39 3.91
C ILE A 44 -5.26 -6.72 4.35
N GLU A 45 -5.33 -7.05 5.65
CA GLU A 45 -4.83 -8.31 6.19
C GLU A 45 -5.48 -9.52 5.49
N ASN A 46 -6.81 -9.53 5.42
CA ASN A 46 -7.57 -10.59 4.77
C ASN A 46 -7.27 -10.64 3.26
N GLY A 47 -7.13 -9.49 2.60
CA GLY A 47 -6.77 -9.44 1.17
C GLY A 47 -5.40 -10.06 0.89
N ILE A 48 -4.40 -9.83 1.76
CA ILE A 48 -3.09 -10.48 1.64
C ILE A 48 -3.21 -11.99 1.90
N ILE A 49 -3.89 -12.39 2.99
CA ILE A 49 -4.08 -13.80 3.34
C ILE A 49 -4.77 -14.55 2.19
N GLU A 50 -5.80 -13.97 1.60
CA GLU A 50 -6.50 -14.57 0.47
C GLU A 50 -5.59 -14.70 -0.74
N TYR A 51 -4.86 -13.65 -1.09
CA TYR A 51 -3.96 -13.64 -2.24
C TYR A 51 -2.87 -14.71 -2.16
N ILE A 52 -2.33 -14.97 -0.96
CA ILE A 52 -1.24 -15.95 -0.79
C ILE A 52 -1.71 -17.40 -0.74
N LYS A 53 -3.03 -17.68 -0.65
CA LYS A 53 -3.55 -19.06 -0.54
C LYS A 53 -3.15 -19.95 -1.70
N ASP A 54 -3.06 -19.38 -2.90
CA ASP A 54 -2.68 -20.13 -4.09
C ASP A 54 -1.16 -20.41 -4.16
N GLY A 55 -0.37 -19.82 -3.26
CA GLY A 55 1.08 -20.09 -3.12
C GLY A 55 1.97 -19.35 -4.12
N TYR A 56 1.45 -18.36 -4.85
CA TYR A 56 2.20 -17.63 -5.87
C TYR A 56 2.38 -16.14 -5.51
N LEU A 57 3.63 -15.67 -5.57
CA LEU A 57 4.02 -14.26 -5.42
C LEU A 57 4.80 -13.76 -6.65
N SER A 58 4.22 -14.01 -7.83
CA SER A 58 4.85 -13.68 -9.12
C SER A 58 4.99 -12.18 -9.34
N TYR A 59 5.94 -11.80 -10.20
CA TYR A 59 6.08 -10.41 -10.64
C TYR A 59 4.80 -9.91 -11.31
N GLY A 60 4.36 -8.72 -10.87
CA GLY A 60 3.32 -7.98 -11.57
C GLY A 60 3.84 -7.36 -12.87
N PRO A 61 2.93 -6.92 -13.76
CA PRO A 61 3.32 -6.20 -14.96
C PRO A 61 4.08 -4.91 -14.60
N PHE A 62 5.05 -4.51 -15.43
CA PHE A 62 5.88 -3.30 -15.23
C PHE A 62 5.05 -2.04 -14.93
N SER A 63 3.88 -1.92 -15.55
CA SER A 63 3.02 -0.76 -15.40
C SER A 63 2.09 -0.83 -14.17
N GLY A 64 2.10 -1.91 -13.39
CA GLY A 64 1.24 -2.14 -12.24
C GLY A 64 -0.01 -2.98 -12.54
N ILE A 65 -0.52 -3.65 -11.51
CA ILE A 65 -1.64 -4.60 -11.57
C ILE A 65 -2.90 -3.93 -12.18
N PRO A 66 -3.52 -4.49 -13.24
CA PRO A 66 -4.65 -3.89 -13.94
C PRO A 66 -5.85 -3.55 -13.04
N GLU A 67 -6.17 -4.44 -12.11
CA GLU A 67 -7.27 -4.30 -11.15
C GLU A 67 -7.04 -3.09 -10.23
N PHE A 68 -5.80 -2.91 -9.77
CA PHE A 68 -5.42 -1.79 -8.91
C PHE A 68 -5.54 -0.45 -9.64
N LYS A 69 -5.14 -0.38 -10.92
CA LYS A 69 -5.28 0.83 -11.74
C LYS A 69 -6.73 1.25 -11.93
N LYS A 70 -7.67 0.31 -11.94
CA LYS A 70 -9.10 0.60 -12.03
C LYS A 70 -9.66 1.07 -10.67
N ALA A 71 -9.25 0.42 -9.59
CA ALA A 71 -9.77 0.70 -8.25
C ALA A 71 -9.26 2.04 -7.67
N TRP A 72 -7.97 2.35 -7.82
CA TRP A 72 -7.35 3.49 -7.15
C TRP A 72 -7.94 4.86 -7.54
N PRO A 73 -8.14 5.20 -8.83
CA PRO A 73 -8.71 6.48 -9.22
C PRO A 73 -10.11 6.68 -8.64
N ASN A 74 -10.94 5.63 -8.60
CA ASN A 74 -12.28 5.71 -8.05
C ASN A 74 -12.26 6.06 -6.56
N THR A 75 -11.43 5.36 -5.78
CA THR A 75 -11.25 5.63 -4.35
C THR A 75 -10.74 7.06 -4.10
N LEU A 76 -9.76 7.51 -4.87
CA LEU A 76 -9.21 8.86 -4.74
C LEU A 76 -10.26 9.94 -5.06
N MET A 77 -11.03 9.74 -6.12
CA MET A 77 -12.08 10.69 -6.52
C MET A 77 -13.21 10.75 -5.51
N LEU A 78 -13.64 9.60 -4.98
CA LEU A 78 -14.62 9.54 -3.89
C LEU A 78 -14.13 10.31 -2.66
N ARG A 79 -12.86 10.10 -2.26
CA ARG A 79 -12.26 10.80 -1.12
C ARG A 79 -12.15 12.31 -1.36
N LYS A 80 -11.72 12.74 -2.54
CA LYS A 80 -11.66 14.17 -2.90
C LYS A 80 -13.03 14.83 -2.89
N ARG A 81 -14.06 14.16 -3.42
CA ARG A 81 -15.44 14.68 -3.44
C ARG A 81 -16.00 14.84 -2.03
N LYS A 82 -15.65 13.93 -1.11
CA LYS A 82 -16.02 14.03 0.31
C LYS A 82 -15.32 15.19 1.02
N LEU A 83 -14.03 15.42 0.74
CA LEU A 83 -13.24 16.48 1.38
C LEU A 83 -13.53 17.88 0.82
N TYR A 84 -13.88 17.99 -0.46
CA TYR A 84 -14.11 19.28 -1.14
C TYR A 84 -15.41 19.27 -1.93
N PRO A 85 -16.58 19.35 -1.26
CA PRO A 85 -17.87 19.39 -1.95
C PRO A 85 -17.96 20.64 -2.86
N GLY A 86 -18.56 20.48 -4.05
CA GLY A 86 -18.83 21.59 -4.98
C GLY A 86 -17.67 22.03 -5.88
N LYS A 87 -16.41 21.67 -5.60
CA LYS A 87 -15.29 21.91 -6.54
C LYS A 87 -15.30 20.83 -7.62
N ARG A 88 -15.60 21.19 -8.88
CA ARG A 88 -15.46 20.28 -10.03
C ARG A 88 -13.99 19.88 -10.14
N THR A 89 -13.67 18.64 -9.76
CA THR A 89 -12.41 18.01 -10.15
C THR A 89 -12.51 17.73 -11.65
N GLY A 90 -12.00 18.65 -12.48
CA GLY A 90 -11.99 18.45 -13.92
C GLY A 90 -11.35 17.10 -14.27
N ARG A 91 -12.08 16.23 -14.97
CA ARG A 91 -11.48 15.07 -15.62
C ARG A 91 -10.55 15.62 -16.69
N LYS A 92 -9.26 15.80 -16.37
CA LYS A 92 -8.25 15.62 -17.42
C LYS A 92 -8.31 14.13 -17.73
N GLN A 93 -9.00 13.80 -18.81
CA GLN A 93 -9.03 12.47 -19.37
C GLN A 93 -7.57 12.05 -19.51
N CYS A 94 -7.13 11.07 -18.71
CA CYS A 94 -5.86 10.41 -18.97
C CYS A 94 -6.03 9.81 -20.36
N ARG A 95 -5.47 10.48 -21.38
CA ARG A 95 -5.31 9.85 -22.68
C ARG A 95 -4.51 8.57 -22.41
N PRO A 96 -4.90 7.40 -22.94
CA PRO A 96 -3.99 6.28 -22.94
C PRO A 96 -2.73 6.78 -23.66
N GLY A 97 -1.70 7.10 -22.87
CA GLY A 97 -0.39 7.35 -23.43
C GLY A 97 -0.01 6.06 -24.11
N ASN A 98 0.25 6.13 -25.42
CA ASN A 98 0.95 5.08 -26.14
C ASN A 98 2.17 4.72 -25.30
N VAL A 99 2.08 3.60 -24.57
CA VAL A 99 3.28 2.91 -24.12
C VAL A 99 3.82 2.36 -25.43
N PRO A 100 4.95 2.84 -25.96
CA PRO A 100 5.51 2.22 -27.14
C PRO A 100 5.73 0.75 -26.79
N ASP A 101 5.18 -0.16 -27.60
CA ASP A 101 5.55 -1.56 -27.57
C ASP A 101 7.08 -1.59 -27.54
N ARG A 102 7.66 -1.95 -26.39
CA ARG A 102 9.07 -2.32 -26.36
C ARG A 102 9.12 -3.57 -27.22
N GLN A 103 9.57 -3.38 -28.45
CA GLN A 103 9.92 -4.45 -29.38
C GLN A 103 10.62 -5.54 -28.58
N ILE A 104 9.97 -6.70 -28.53
CA ILE A 104 10.59 -7.95 -28.13
C ILE A 104 11.80 -8.09 -29.06
N ARG A 105 13.01 -8.00 -28.52
CA ARG A 105 14.21 -8.34 -29.30
C ARG A 105 14.06 -9.82 -29.70
N PRO A 106 14.15 -10.16 -31.00
CA PRO A 106 14.12 -11.55 -31.39
C PRO A 106 15.34 -12.24 -30.76
N GLU A 107 15.10 -13.42 -30.18
CA GLU A 107 16.16 -14.31 -29.73
C GLU A 107 17.15 -14.53 -30.87
N SER A 108 18.42 -14.24 -30.61
CA SER A 108 19.51 -14.63 -31.49
C SER A 108 19.55 -16.15 -31.55
N ARG A 109 19.47 -16.66 -32.77
CA ARG A 109 19.66 -18.07 -33.17
C ARG A 109 20.88 -18.71 -32.52
#